data_AF-A0A969V576-F1
#
_entry.id   AF-A0A969V576-F1
#
_cell.length_a   1.000
_cell.length_b   1.000
_cell.length_c   1.000
_cell.angle_alpha   90.00
_cell.angle_beta   90.00
_cell.angle_gamma   90.00
#
_symmetry.space_group_name_H-M   'P 1'
#
loop_
_entity.id
_entity.type
_entity.pdbx_description
1 polymer ?
#
loop_
_entity_poly.entity_id
_entity_poly.type
_entity_poly.pdbx_seq_one_letter_code
_entity_poly.pdbx_strand_id
1 'polypeptide(L)'
;MTATSKATQYQFQYQYKALHKPNQLIYGQGQTAVITGWTVKSTLTKHLQPQEYAVIGQLYSPTRGINLLIRNLLYNPHVHYLVVLNATKEDMNAGAGICLLDFFRNGFKEGICDTGKLCWVIDSKIPGYIDIDVKASALEKLRQSIKWKEAKSITEAVNQVKSFARIEPVEPWGPASPFDMPTVMPTVLPGQRYGHRIEGKTIAETWVKIIHLIKTTGTIRPTAYDGQWQELIDLMAIVTSESENFDFPEPNYLPIDPCFLQEYISQIRDDAPKREGVKYTYGQRLRSHFGCDQIKLCIDKLVADIDSARVVMSLWDVSNDANDSPPCLNHIWVRIVDNELSLTATFRSNDMFSAWPANAMGLRDFATT
;
A
#
# COMPACT_ATOMS: atom_id res chain seq x y z
N MET A 1 -18.15 18.68 -59.70
CA MET A 1 -18.13 18.96 -58.26
C MET A 1 -18.98 17.91 -57.57
N THR A 2 -18.35 17.01 -56.82
CA THR A 2 -19.01 16.29 -55.73
C THR A 2 -17.89 15.82 -54.83
N ALA A 3 -17.74 16.54 -53.72
CA ALA A 3 -16.67 16.39 -52.76
C ALA A 3 -16.77 15.02 -52.07
N THR A 4 -15.65 14.30 -52.12
CA THR A 4 -15.28 13.21 -51.22
C THR A 4 -15.49 13.63 -49.76
N SER A 5 -16.45 13.01 -49.07
CA SER A 5 -16.50 13.03 -47.61
C SER A 5 -15.37 12.14 -47.08
N LYS A 6 -14.23 12.74 -46.76
CA LYS A 6 -13.20 12.10 -45.95
C LYS A 6 -13.82 11.79 -44.59
N ALA A 7 -13.97 10.50 -44.28
CA ALA A 7 -14.12 10.03 -42.92
C ALA A 7 -12.83 10.39 -42.17
N THR A 8 -12.90 11.41 -41.30
CA THR A 8 -11.80 11.79 -40.43
C THR A 8 -11.73 10.79 -39.27
N GLN A 9 -11.14 9.63 -39.52
CA GLN A 9 -10.89 8.62 -38.50
C GLN A 9 -9.44 8.75 -38.00
N TYR A 10 -9.12 9.84 -37.29
CA TYR A 10 -7.90 9.90 -36.48
C TYR A 10 -8.24 9.33 -35.09
N GLN A 11 -8.35 8.01 -35.01
CA GLN A 11 -8.28 7.32 -33.71
C GLN A 11 -6.80 7.24 -33.32
N PHE A 12 -6.30 8.26 -32.64
CA PHE A 12 -5.04 8.12 -31.90
C PHE A 12 -5.28 7.11 -30.78
N GLN A 13 -4.87 5.85 -31.01
CA GLN A 13 -4.78 4.86 -29.94
C GLN A 13 -3.44 5.07 -29.25
N TYR A 14 -3.43 5.84 -28.16
CA TYR A 14 -2.24 5.97 -27.35
C TYR A 14 -1.93 4.61 -26.70
N GLN A 15 -0.66 4.27 -26.58
CA GLN A 15 -0.23 3.07 -25.89
C GLN A 15 0.60 3.47 -24.68
N TYR A 16 0.03 3.33 -23.49
CA TYR A 16 0.77 3.50 -22.25
C TYR A 16 1.74 2.34 -22.05
N LYS A 17 3.02 2.65 -21.77
CA LYS A 17 4.07 1.66 -21.51
C LYS A 17 4.72 1.95 -20.17
N ALA A 18 4.58 1.03 -19.21
CA ALA A 18 5.26 1.14 -17.94
C ALA A 18 6.65 0.49 -18.01
N LEU A 19 7.68 1.23 -17.62
CA LEU A 19 9.03 0.68 -17.43
C LEU A 19 9.15 0.04 -16.04
N HIS A 20 8.39 0.54 -15.08
CA HIS A 20 8.42 0.11 -13.69
C HIS A 20 7.08 -0.51 -13.30
N LYS A 21 7.12 -1.76 -12.82
CA LYS A 21 5.94 -2.54 -12.37
C LYS A 21 4.85 -2.75 -13.45
N PRO A 22 5.19 -3.17 -14.69
CA PRO A 22 4.22 -3.28 -15.76
C PRO A 22 3.07 -4.26 -15.49
N ASN A 23 3.29 -5.34 -14.74
CA ASN A 23 2.24 -6.33 -14.42
C ASN A 23 1.28 -5.88 -13.31
N GLN A 24 1.49 -4.71 -12.71
CA GLN A 24 0.63 -4.16 -11.65
C GLN A 24 -0.35 -3.09 -12.15
N LEU A 25 -0.49 -2.89 -13.45
CA LEU A 25 -1.27 -1.80 -14.03
C LEU A 25 -2.39 -2.35 -14.92
N ILE A 26 -3.44 -1.56 -15.10
CA ILE A 26 -4.48 -1.82 -16.09
C ILE A 26 -4.30 -0.79 -17.19
N TYR A 27 -4.08 -1.27 -18.42
CA TYR A 27 -3.80 -0.41 -19.56
C TYR A 27 -5.06 -0.04 -20.32
N GLY A 28 -5.07 1.16 -20.88
CA GLY A 28 -6.07 1.66 -21.80
C GLY A 28 -5.43 2.41 -22.97
N GLN A 29 -6.22 3.21 -23.67
CA GLN A 29 -5.86 3.90 -24.91
C GLN A 29 -6.12 5.41 -24.88
N GLY A 30 -6.56 5.94 -23.73
CA GLY A 30 -6.85 7.36 -23.52
C GLY A 30 -5.62 8.17 -23.08
N GLN A 31 -5.88 9.37 -22.54
CA GLN A 31 -4.85 10.33 -22.09
C GLN A 31 -4.87 10.58 -20.57
N THR A 32 -5.72 9.85 -19.84
CA THR A 32 -5.94 10.04 -18.41
C THR A 32 -5.31 8.90 -17.61
N ALA A 33 -4.33 9.19 -16.77
CA ALA A 33 -3.87 8.25 -15.75
C ALA A 33 -4.79 8.34 -14.53
N VAL A 34 -5.19 7.19 -13.98
CA VAL A 34 -6.03 7.09 -12.79
C VAL A 34 -5.25 6.40 -11.69
N ILE A 35 -5.05 7.10 -10.58
CA ILE A 35 -4.31 6.63 -9.43
C ILE A 35 -5.30 6.36 -8.31
N THR A 36 -5.26 5.15 -7.79
CA THR A 36 -6.04 4.71 -6.63
C THR A 36 -5.08 4.45 -5.47
N GLY A 37 -5.52 4.61 -4.22
CA GLY A 37 -4.72 4.17 -3.08
C GLY A 37 -4.91 2.67 -2.80
N TRP A 38 -5.43 2.39 -1.62
CA TRP A 38 -5.91 1.08 -1.18
C TRP A 38 -7.27 0.70 -1.78
N THR A 39 -8.02 1.67 -2.33
CA THR A 39 -9.19 1.38 -3.17
C THR A 39 -8.81 0.44 -4.32
N VAL A 40 -9.50 -0.69 -4.43
CA VAL A 40 -9.20 -1.70 -5.45
C VAL A 40 -9.45 -1.15 -6.86
N LYS A 41 -8.38 -0.98 -7.66
CA LYS A 41 -8.44 -0.43 -9.03
C LYS A 41 -9.44 -1.12 -9.98
N SER A 42 -9.73 -2.41 -9.80
CA SER A 42 -10.68 -3.13 -10.67
C SER A 42 -12.14 -2.73 -10.46
N THR A 43 -12.47 -1.96 -9.41
CA THR A 43 -13.81 -1.37 -9.26
C THR A 43 -14.04 -0.30 -10.32
N LEU A 44 -13.02 0.51 -10.64
CA LEU A 44 -13.12 1.55 -11.67
C LEU A 44 -13.34 0.97 -13.07
N THR A 45 -12.70 -0.15 -13.39
CA THR A 45 -12.84 -0.80 -14.71
C THR A 45 -14.23 -1.37 -14.97
N LYS A 46 -15.07 -1.53 -13.94
CA LYS A 46 -16.48 -1.89 -14.13
C LYS A 46 -17.30 -0.75 -14.74
N HIS A 47 -16.81 0.48 -14.65
CA HIS A 47 -17.54 1.69 -15.03
C HIS A 47 -16.86 2.49 -16.16
N LEU A 48 -15.63 2.11 -16.52
CA LEU A 48 -14.80 2.78 -17.52
C LEU A 48 -14.48 1.85 -18.68
N GLN A 49 -14.44 2.41 -19.90
CA GLN A 49 -13.99 1.73 -21.10
C GLN A 49 -12.49 1.98 -21.34
N PRO A 50 -11.75 1.05 -21.97
CA PRO A 50 -10.31 1.21 -22.20
C PRO A 50 -9.92 2.49 -22.95
N GLN A 51 -10.79 3.07 -23.77
CA GLN A 51 -10.52 4.32 -24.50
C GLN A 51 -10.59 5.56 -23.59
N GLU A 52 -11.19 5.46 -22.41
CA GLU A 52 -11.41 6.60 -21.51
C GLU A 52 -10.20 6.90 -20.61
N TYR A 53 -9.24 5.97 -20.50
CA TYR A 53 -8.06 6.12 -19.64
C TYR A 53 -6.80 5.59 -20.33
N ALA A 54 -5.64 6.13 -19.97
CA ALA A 54 -4.33 5.63 -20.40
C ALA A 54 -3.89 4.44 -19.53
N VAL A 55 -4.02 4.59 -18.22
CA VAL A 55 -3.60 3.60 -17.24
C VAL A 55 -4.37 3.75 -15.93
N ILE A 56 -4.63 2.65 -15.23
CA ILE A 56 -5.12 2.64 -13.84
C ILE A 56 -4.12 1.87 -12.96
N GLY A 57 -3.66 2.50 -11.88
CA GLY A 57 -2.69 1.93 -10.96
C GLY A 57 -3.03 2.17 -9.49
N GLN A 58 -2.47 1.35 -8.60
CA GLN A 58 -2.55 1.54 -7.15
C GLN A 58 -1.24 2.14 -6.62
N LEU A 59 -1.36 3.18 -5.81
CA LEU A 59 -0.28 3.89 -5.15
C LEU A 59 -0.44 3.73 -3.64
N TYR A 60 0.20 2.69 -3.09
CA TYR A 60 0.07 2.35 -1.67
C TYR A 60 0.95 3.15 -0.73
N SER A 61 2.10 3.63 -1.22
CA SER A 61 3.14 4.25 -0.39
C SER A 61 3.69 5.51 -1.07
N PRO A 62 3.71 6.66 -0.37
CA PRO A 62 4.28 7.89 -0.90
C PRO A 62 5.81 7.81 -1.05
N THR A 63 6.50 7.18 -0.10
CA THR A 63 7.97 7.14 -0.03
C THR A 63 8.61 6.21 -1.07
N ARG A 64 7.87 5.23 -1.60
CA ARG A 64 8.36 4.29 -2.63
C ARG A 64 7.61 4.36 -3.95
N GLY A 65 6.29 4.49 -3.89
CA GLY A 65 5.43 4.36 -5.07
C GLY A 65 5.46 5.59 -5.98
N ILE A 66 5.58 6.80 -5.41
CA ILE A 66 5.59 8.04 -6.21
C ILE A 66 6.78 8.07 -7.16
N ASN A 67 7.98 7.68 -6.70
CA ASN A 67 9.17 7.61 -7.54
C ASN A 67 8.96 6.73 -8.79
N LEU A 68 8.35 5.55 -8.63
CA LEU A 68 8.04 4.65 -9.76
C LEU A 68 6.98 5.26 -10.70
N LEU A 69 5.94 5.85 -10.12
CA LEU A 69 4.86 6.50 -10.88
C LEU A 69 5.40 7.66 -11.73
N ILE A 70 6.20 8.54 -11.14
CA ILE A 70 6.78 9.70 -11.82
C ILE A 70 7.65 9.27 -13.00
N ARG A 71 8.50 8.26 -12.83
CA ARG A 71 9.32 7.70 -13.92
C ARG A 71 8.45 7.14 -15.06
N ASN A 72 7.37 6.43 -14.73
CA ASN A 72 6.43 5.97 -15.75
C ASN A 72 5.70 7.12 -16.44
N LEU A 73 5.26 8.17 -15.72
CA LEU A 73 4.62 9.33 -16.34
C LEU A 73 5.58 10.11 -17.26
N LEU A 74 6.85 10.27 -16.86
CA LEU A 74 7.90 10.89 -17.69
C LEU A 74 8.17 10.13 -18.99
N TYR A 75 7.99 8.81 -18.97
CA TYR A 75 8.09 7.97 -20.16
C TYR A 75 6.83 8.01 -21.05
N ASN A 76 5.70 8.48 -20.53
CA ASN A 76 4.41 8.51 -21.22
C ASN A 76 3.88 9.94 -21.40
N PRO A 77 4.50 10.76 -22.25
CA PRO A 77 4.16 12.18 -22.42
C PRO A 77 2.83 12.45 -23.11
N HIS A 78 2.11 11.41 -23.54
CA HIS A 78 0.72 11.52 -24.03
C HIS A 78 -0.29 11.59 -22.88
N VAL A 79 0.13 11.34 -21.62
CA VAL A 79 -0.73 11.51 -20.45
C VAL A 79 -0.79 12.99 -20.10
N HIS A 80 -1.97 13.59 -20.27
CA HIS A 80 -2.23 14.99 -19.95
C HIS A 80 -3.10 15.17 -18.71
N TYR A 81 -3.79 14.11 -18.29
CA TYR A 81 -4.74 14.18 -17.18
C TYR A 81 -4.41 13.15 -16.12
N LEU A 82 -4.57 13.54 -14.86
CA LEU A 82 -4.39 12.67 -13.71
C LEU A 82 -5.63 12.76 -12.81
N VAL A 83 -6.23 11.63 -12.48
CA VAL A 83 -7.29 11.54 -11.47
C VAL A 83 -6.76 10.74 -10.30
N VAL A 84 -6.71 11.36 -9.11
CA VAL A 84 -6.26 10.72 -7.87
C VAL A 84 -7.47 10.44 -6.99
N LEU A 85 -7.74 9.16 -6.74
CA LEU A 85 -8.87 8.69 -5.94
C LEU A 85 -8.44 8.46 -4.49
N ASN A 86 -9.04 9.25 -3.59
CA ASN A 86 -8.97 9.09 -2.13
C ASN A 86 -10.37 8.82 -1.60
N ALA A 87 -10.92 7.64 -1.89
CA ALA A 87 -12.30 7.31 -1.54
C ALA A 87 -12.44 6.74 -0.14
N THR A 88 -11.48 5.95 0.32
CA THR A 88 -11.61 5.16 1.55
C THR A 88 -10.76 5.71 2.68
N LYS A 89 -11.03 5.25 3.92
CA LYS A 89 -10.19 5.60 5.07
C LYS A 89 -8.77 5.08 4.89
N GLU A 90 -8.63 3.90 4.31
CA GLU A 90 -7.35 3.27 4.01
C GLU A 90 -6.53 4.11 3.00
N ASP A 91 -7.18 4.71 1.99
CA ASP A 91 -6.51 5.66 1.08
C ASP A 91 -5.95 6.87 1.84
N MET A 92 -6.76 7.46 2.72
CA MET A 92 -6.40 8.65 3.50
C MET A 92 -5.30 8.35 4.51
N ASN A 93 -5.38 7.22 5.22
CA ASN A 93 -4.40 6.80 6.22
C ASN A 93 -3.03 6.51 5.60
N ALA A 94 -3.00 5.97 4.38
CA ALA A 94 -1.74 5.76 3.66
C ALA A 94 -1.11 7.05 3.14
N GLY A 95 -1.91 8.11 2.94
CA GLY A 95 -1.45 9.44 2.57
C GLY A 95 -0.83 9.57 1.17
N ALA A 96 -0.71 8.46 0.42
CA ALA A 96 0.05 8.43 -0.82
C ALA A 96 -0.57 9.30 -1.93
N GLY A 97 -1.90 9.31 -2.04
CA GLY A 97 -2.63 10.18 -2.97
C GLY A 97 -2.47 11.66 -2.62
N ILE A 98 -2.53 12.02 -1.33
CA ILE A 98 -2.34 13.40 -0.86
C ILE A 98 -0.92 13.89 -1.17
N CYS A 99 0.08 13.09 -0.82
CA CYS A 99 1.49 13.41 -1.10
C CYS A 99 1.74 13.60 -2.61
N LEU A 100 1.16 12.74 -3.47
CA LEU A 100 1.24 12.90 -4.92
C LEU A 100 0.59 14.21 -5.39
N LEU A 101 -0.58 14.58 -4.84
CA LEU A 101 -1.25 15.83 -5.18
C LEU A 101 -0.42 17.04 -4.73
N ASP A 102 0.23 16.96 -3.57
CA ASP A 102 1.12 18.02 -3.05
C ASP A 102 2.39 18.17 -3.90
N PHE A 103 2.91 17.10 -4.50
CA PHE A 103 3.95 17.21 -5.52
C PHE A 103 3.51 18.09 -6.69
N PHE A 104 2.27 17.96 -7.18
CA PHE A 104 1.79 18.86 -8.23
C PHE A 104 1.52 20.28 -7.69
N ARG A 105 0.88 20.41 -6.52
CA ARG A 105 0.48 21.71 -5.93
C ARG A 105 1.65 22.56 -5.46
N ASN A 106 2.52 21.99 -4.62
CA ASN A 106 3.53 22.72 -3.86
C ASN A 106 4.91 22.49 -4.46
N GLY A 107 5.19 21.25 -4.89
CA GLY A 107 6.42 20.90 -5.57
C GLY A 107 7.36 20.07 -4.75
N PHE A 108 8.65 20.25 -5.02
CA PHE A 108 9.71 19.47 -4.41
C PHE A 108 10.95 20.35 -4.20
N LYS A 109 11.79 19.95 -3.26
CA LYS A 109 13.08 20.59 -2.97
C LYS A 109 14.16 19.54 -2.79
N GLU A 110 15.41 19.92 -3.00
CA GLU A 110 16.52 19.04 -2.67
C GLU A 110 16.55 18.78 -1.16
N GLY A 111 16.79 17.54 -0.77
CA GLY A 111 16.85 17.14 0.63
C GLY A 111 17.37 15.71 0.79
N ILE A 112 17.16 15.16 1.98
CA ILE A 112 17.66 13.84 2.35
C ILE A 112 16.45 12.96 2.71
N CYS A 113 16.38 11.75 2.17
CA CYS A 113 15.33 10.79 2.52
C CYS A 113 15.64 10.08 3.84
N ASP A 114 14.69 9.29 4.35
CA ASP A 114 14.82 8.55 5.62
C ASP A 114 16.06 7.63 5.69
N THR A 115 16.57 7.19 4.53
CA THR A 115 17.78 6.35 4.46
C THR A 115 19.10 7.15 4.42
N GLY A 116 19.04 8.48 4.56
CA GLY A 116 20.21 9.35 4.50
C GLY A 116 20.71 9.66 3.09
N LYS A 117 19.94 9.32 2.04
CA LYS A 117 20.34 9.56 0.64
C LYS A 117 19.80 10.89 0.14
N LEU A 118 20.60 11.57 -0.67
CA LEU A 118 20.19 12.77 -1.38
C LEU A 118 19.04 12.45 -2.35
N CYS A 119 17.97 13.23 -2.32
CA CYS A 119 16.77 13.04 -3.12
C CYS A 119 16.00 14.35 -3.30
N TRP A 120 14.96 14.31 -4.11
CA TRP A 120 13.92 15.33 -4.15
C TRP A 120 12.86 14.99 -3.10
N VAL A 121 12.70 15.85 -2.11
CA VAL A 121 11.66 15.76 -1.08
C VAL A 121 10.45 16.55 -1.53
N ILE A 122 9.30 15.89 -1.57
CA ILE A 122 8.01 16.52 -1.91
C ILE A 122 7.61 17.47 -0.78
N ASP A 123 7.16 18.68 -1.12
CA ASP A 123 6.70 19.65 -0.15
C ASP A 123 5.27 19.31 0.33
N SER A 124 5.20 18.33 1.22
CA SER A 124 3.99 17.81 1.84
C SER A 124 4.23 17.55 3.33
N LYS A 125 3.14 17.50 4.11
CA LYS A 125 3.18 16.99 5.48
C LYS A 125 3.47 15.48 5.53
N ILE A 126 3.18 14.77 4.44
CA ILE A 126 3.41 13.33 4.31
C ILE A 126 4.74 13.13 3.58
N PRO A 127 5.71 12.42 4.18
CA PRO A 127 7.00 12.19 3.55
C PRO A 127 6.86 11.46 2.21
N GLY A 128 7.47 12.02 1.17
CA GLY A 128 7.50 11.45 -0.17
C GLY A 128 8.76 11.87 -0.91
N TYR A 129 9.34 10.93 -1.66
CA TYR A 129 10.67 11.08 -2.24
C TYR A 129 10.68 10.68 -3.70
N ILE A 130 11.51 11.38 -4.48
CA ILE A 130 11.88 11.04 -5.84
C ILE A 130 13.41 11.04 -5.89
N ASP A 131 14.01 10.03 -6.51
CA ASP A 131 15.46 9.93 -6.53
C ASP A 131 16.10 11.12 -7.29
N ILE A 132 17.31 11.52 -6.86
CA ILE A 132 18.00 12.70 -7.38
C ILE A 132 18.45 12.56 -8.85
N ASP A 133 18.53 11.34 -9.38
CA ASP A 133 18.87 11.08 -10.80
C ASP A 133 17.76 11.54 -11.76
N VAL A 134 16.52 11.65 -11.28
CA VAL A 134 15.44 12.26 -12.05
C VAL A 134 15.66 13.77 -12.09
N LYS A 135 15.99 14.31 -13.27
CA LYS A 135 16.33 15.72 -13.44
C LYS A 135 15.20 16.64 -12.96
N ALA A 136 15.51 17.65 -12.15
CA ALA A 136 14.53 18.63 -11.67
C ALA A 136 13.75 19.30 -12.81
N SER A 137 14.41 19.62 -13.93
CA SER A 137 13.73 20.19 -15.11
C SER A 137 12.69 19.27 -15.73
N ALA A 138 12.89 17.94 -15.66
CA ALA A 138 11.91 16.96 -16.12
C ALA A 138 10.72 16.88 -15.15
N LEU A 139 10.96 16.94 -13.84
CA LEU A 139 9.92 16.97 -12.82
C LEU A 139 9.04 18.23 -12.94
N GLU A 140 9.65 19.40 -13.11
CA GLU A 140 8.91 20.65 -13.31
C GLU A 140 8.09 20.61 -14.61
N LYS A 141 8.68 20.11 -15.70
CA LYS A 141 7.95 19.93 -16.96
C LYS A 141 6.74 19.01 -16.79
N LEU A 142 6.89 17.90 -16.08
CA LEU A 142 5.79 16.98 -15.77
C LEU A 142 4.68 17.68 -14.98
N ARG A 143 5.04 18.41 -13.91
CA ARG A 143 4.09 19.14 -13.07
C ARG A 143 3.27 20.16 -13.85
N GLN A 144 3.92 20.88 -14.76
CA GLN A 144 3.28 21.91 -15.57
C GLN A 144 2.42 21.34 -16.71
N SER A 145 2.74 20.12 -17.19
CA SER A 145 2.08 19.52 -18.35
C SER A 145 0.85 18.70 -18.01
N ILE A 146 0.75 18.18 -16.78
CA ILE A 146 -0.36 17.32 -16.35
C ILE A 146 -1.40 18.13 -15.56
N LYS A 147 -2.64 18.11 -16.05
CA LYS A 147 -3.81 18.59 -15.31
C LYS A 147 -4.30 17.49 -14.37
N TRP A 148 -4.35 17.77 -13.09
CA TRP A 148 -4.77 16.78 -12.09
C TRP A 148 -6.10 17.17 -11.42
N LYS A 149 -6.84 16.16 -10.97
CA LYS A 149 -8.00 16.30 -10.09
C LYS A 149 -7.97 15.26 -8.98
N GLU A 150 -8.44 15.67 -7.82
CA GLU A 150 -8.73 14.76 -6.71
C GLU A 150 -10.19 14.31 -6.82
N ALA A 151 -10.46 13.04 -6.51
CA ALA A 151 -11.79 12.48 -6.39
C ALA A 151 -11.97 11.80 -5.03
N LYS A 152 -13.08 12.07 -4.36
CA LYS A 152 -13.40 11.54 -3.02
C LYS A 152 -14.32 10.32 -3.07
N SER A 153 -14.74 9.90 -4.27
CA SER A 153 -15.56 8.71 -4.48
C SER A 153 -15.29 8.09 -5.84
N ILE A 154 -15.61 6.80 -5.98
CA ILE A 154 -15.50 6.06 -7.25
C ILE A 154 -16.33 6.76 -8.33
N THR A 155 -17.56 7.16 -8.00
CA THR A 155 -18.47 7.87 -8.93
C THR A 155 -17.85 9.19 -9.40
N GLU A 156 -17.26 9.98 -8.50
CA GLU A 156 -16.60 11.22 -8.85
C GLU A 156 -15.40 10.98 -9.77
N ALA A 157 -14.55 9.99 -9.46
CA ALA A 157 -13.42 9.64 -10.30
C ALA A 157 -13.87 9.23 -11.71
N VAL A 158 -14.88 8.36 -11.81
CA VAL A 158 -15.45 7.92 -13.09
C VAL A 158 -15.96 9.12 -13.90
N ASN A 159 -16.71 10.03 -13.27
CA ASN A 159 -17.23 11.22 -13.94
C ASN A 159 -16.10 12.15 -14.42
N GLN A 160 -15.05 12.33 -13.62
CA GLN A 160 -13.89 13.13 -14.01
C GLN A 160 -13.14 12.50 -15.18
N VAL A 161 -12.90 11.19 -15.16
CA VAL A 161 -12.24 10.46 -16.26
C VAL A 161 -13.06 10.58 -17.55
N LYS A 162 -14.38 10.32 -17.49
CA LYS A 162 -15.29 10.47 -18.63
C LYS A 162 -15.34 11.90 -19.17
N SER A 163 -15.23 12.90 -18.30
CA SER A 163 -15.14 14.29 -18.71
C SER A 163 -13.84 14.59 -19.47
N PHE A 164 -12.71 14.03 -19.02
CA PHE A 164 -11.43 14.20 -19.72
C PHE A 164 -11.38 13.43 -21.04
N ALA A 165 -11.99 12.25 -21.12
CA ALA A 165 -12.08 11.44 -22.34
C ALA A 165 -12.86 12.12 -23.48
N ARG A 166 -13.67 13.14 -23.19
CA ARG A 166 -14.40 13.94 -24.20
C ARG A 166 -13.55 15.07 -24.80
N ILE A 167 -12.40 15.38 -24.19
CA ILE A 167 -11.50 16.40 -24.71
C ILE A 167 -10.76 15.82 -25.91
N GLU A 168 -10.61 16.60 -26.97
CA GLU A 168 -9.91 16.17 -28.17
C GLU A 168 -8.46 15.77 -27.87
N PRO A 169 -7.92 14.74 -28.56
CA PRO A 169 -6.55 14.29 -28.39
C PRO A 169 -5.53 15.43 -28.49
N VAL A 170 -4.74 15.61 -27.42
CA VAL A 170 -3.66 16.60 -27.38
C VAL A 170 -2.33 15.95 -27.77
N GLU A 171 -1.49 16.69 -28.51
CA GLU A 171 -0.12 16.26 -28.82
C GLU A 171 0.72 16.07 -27.54
N PRO A 172 1.58 15.04 -27.47
CA PRO A 172 2.41 14.79 -26.30
C PRO A 172 3.25 16.00 -25.89
N TRP A 173 3.34 16.26 -24.59
CA TRP A 173 4.05 17.44 -24.06
C TRP A 173 5.58 17.34 -24.15
N GLY A 174 6.12 16.26 -24.72
CA GLY A 174 7.55 16.07 -24.97
C GLY A 174 7.91 14.68 -25.46
N PRO A 175 9.20 14.38 -25.63
CA PRO A 175 9.67 13.02 -25.91
C PRO A 175 9.60 12.13 -24.65
N ALA A 176 9.44 10.83 -24.87
CA ALA A 176 9.49 9.83 -23.79
C ALA A 176 10.86 9.86 -23.12
N SER A 177 10.89 10.06 -21.80
CA SER A 177 12.13 10.18 -21.03
C SER A 177 12.30 8.97 -20.10
N PRO A 178 13.12 7.97 -20.46
CA PRO A 178 13.39 6.82 -19.59
C PRO A 178 14.32 7.23 -18.44
N PHE A 179 13.98 6.80 -17.23
CA PHE A 179 14.81 6.96 -16.05
C PHE A 179 14.89 5.61 -15.32
N ASP A 180 16.07 5.01 -15.32
CA ASP A 180 16.31 3.69 -14.74
C ASP A 180 16.42 3.74 -13.21
N MET A 181 16.03 2.66 -12.55
CA MET A 181 16.15 2.56 -11.09
C MET A 181 17.54 2.03 -10.71
N PRO A 182 18.22 2.63 -9.72
CA PRO A 182 19.47 2.09 -9.21
C PRO A 182 19.24 0.70 -8.62
N THR A 183 19.98 -0.29 -9.12
CA THR A 183 19.91 -1.67 -8.62
C THR A 183 20.97 -1.87 -7.54
N VAL A 184 20.56 -2.24 -6.33
CA VAL A 184 21.47 -2.64 -5.25
C VAL A 184 21.40 -4.15 -5.13
N MET A 185 22.52 -4.83 -5.37
CA MET A 185 22.64 -6.26 -5.07
C MET A 185 22.75 -6.46 -3.55
N PRO A 186 21.83 -7.19 -2.91
CA PRO A 186 21.95 -7.46 -1.48
C PRO A 186 23.09 -8.46 -1.23
N THR A 187 23.90 -8.22 -0.21
CA THR A 187 24.81 -9.22 0.32
C THR A 187 24.02 -10.16 1.22
N VAL A 188 23.78 -11.39 0.76
CA VAL A 188 23.07 -12.42 1.53
C VAL A 188 24.03 -13.55 1.86
N LEU A 189 24.03 -13.98 3.11
CA LEU A 189 24.76 -15.15 3.58
C LEU A 189 23.83 -16.37 3.66
N PRO A 190 24.32 -17.59 3.40
CA PRO A 190 23.53 -18.80 3.61
C PRO A 190 23.05 -18.87 5.06
N GLY A 191 21.73 -18.95 5.27
CA GLY A 191 21.12 -19.08 6.59
C GLY A 191 20.17 -20.26 6.68
N GLN A 192 19.63 -20.48 7.88
CA GLN A 192 18.59 -21.48 8.10
C GLN A 192 17.34 -21.12 7.28
N ARG A 193 16.71 -22.11 6.65
CA ARG A 193 15.59 -21.85 5.75
C ARG A 193 14.25 -21.67 6.48
N TYR A 194 14.02 -22.45 7.53
CA TYR A 194 12.74 -22.55 8.25
C TYR A 194 12.96 -22.44 9.75
N GLY A 195 11.97 -21.91 10.48
CA GLY A 195 11.92 -21.97 11.94
C GLY A 195 12.89 -20.96 12.57
N HIS A 196 12.49 -19.69 12.53
CA HIS A 196 13.25 -18.58 13.09
C HIS A 196 12.58 -18.09 14.36
N ARG A 197 13.33 -17.91 15.43
CA ARG A 197 12.79 -17.35 16.68
C ARG A 197 13.53 -16.07 17.03
N ILE A 198 12.80 -14.97 17.08
CA ILE A 198 13.32 -13.65 17.47
C ILE A 198 12.53 -13.16 18.67
N GLU A 199 13.25 -12.70 19.67
CA GLU A 199 12.68 -12.19 20.91
C GLU A 199 13.27 -10.81 21.22
N GLY A 200 12.43 -9.91 21.70
CA GLY A 200 12.81 -8.60 22.20
C GLY A 200 11.84 -8.11 23.27
N LYS A 201 12.24 -7.10 24.03
CA LYS A 201 11.39 -6.53 25.08
C LYS A 201 10.26 -5.72 24.47
N THR A 202 10.61 -4.88 23.50
CA THR A 202 9.66 -4.03 22.77
C THR A 202 9.54 -4.44 21.31
N ILE A 203 8.47 -4.01 20.66
CA ILE A 203 8.18 -4.11 19.24
C ILE A 203 9.28 -3.43 18.45
N ALA A 204 9.74 -2.24 18.87
CA ALA A 204 10.82 -1.54 18.19
C ALA A 204 12.13 -2.33 18.21
N GLU A 205 12.53 -2.86 19.36
CA GLU A 205 13.72 -3.71 19.50
C GLU A 205 13.60 -4.99 18.65
N THR A 206 12.44 -5.65 18.73
CA THR A 206 12.16 -6.89 18.00
C THR A 206 12.18 -6.66 16.50
N TRP A 207 11.61 -5.55 16.02
CA TRP A 207 11.61 -5.17 14.61
C TRP A 207 13.01 -5.02 14.04
N VAL A 208 13.91 -4.32 14.75
CA VAL A 208 15.31 -4.16 14.31
C VAL A 208 15.98 -5.53 14.15
N LYS A 209 15.77 -6.45 15.09
CA LYS A 209 16.28 -7.83 15.02
C LYS A 209 15.70 -8.60 13.82
N ILE A 210 14.39 -8.47 13.57
CA ILE A 210 13.70 -9.07 12.41
C ILE A 210 14.32 -8.57 11.10
N ILE A 211 14.44 -7.26 10.93
CA ILE A 211 15.00 -6.67 9.70
C ILE A 211 16.44 -7.09 9.50
N HIS A 212 17.26 -7.07 10.56
CA HIS A 212 18.64 -7.51 10.47
C HIS A 212 18.74 -8.96 9.98
N LEU A 213 17.95 -9.89 10.56
CA LEU A 213 17.99 -11.29 10.16
C LEU A 213 17.52 -11.50 8.72
N ILE A 214 16.41 -10.85 8.33
CA ILE A 214 15.90 -10.91 6.96
C ILE A 214 16.95 -10.40 5.99
N LYS A 215 17.57 -9.24 6.25
CA LYS A 215 18.53 -8.62 5.32
C LYS A 215 19.82 -9.40 5.18
N THR A 216 20.27 -10.07 6.24
CA THR A 216 21.54 -10.82 6.24
C THR A 216 21.40 -12.25 5.72
N THR A 217 20.30 -12.93 6.04
CA THR A 217 20.15 -14.38 5.79
C THR A 217 18.91 -14.76 4.99
N GLY A 218 17.98 -13.82 4.80
CA GLY A 218 16.71 -14.08 4.11
C GLY A 218 16.93 -14.45 2.65
N THR A 219 16.10 -15.37 2.16
CA THR A 219 16.17 -15.86 0.77
C THR A 219 15.55 -14.83 -0.17
N ILE A 220 16.27 -14.46 -1.23
CA ILE A 220 15.74 -13.55 -2.26
C ILE A 220 14.97 -14.36 -3.28
N ARG A 221 13.73 -13.96 -3.56
CA ARG A 221 12.88 -14.59 -4.58
C ARG A 221 12.15 -13.57 -5.42
N PRO A 222 11.87 -13.88 -6.70
CA PRO A 222 11.01 -13.06 -7.52
C PRO A 222 9.58 -13.05 -6.97
N THR A 223 8.91 -11.91 -7.10
CA THR A 223 7.47 -11.79 -6.85
C THR A 223 6.70 -11.96 -8.14
N ALA A 224 5.40 -12.28 -8.04
CA ALA A 224 4.49 -12.29 -9.19
C ALA A 224 4.26 -10.91 -9.84
N TYR A 225 4.84 -9.85 -9.25
CA TYR A 225 4.55 -8.45 -9.56
C TYR A 225 5.81 -7.63 -9.88
N ASP A 226 6.69 -8.20 -10.71
CA ASP A 226 7.90 -7.56 -11.24
C ASP A 226 8.82 -6.98 -10.17
N GLY A 227 9.17 -7.79 -9.18
CA GLY A 227 10.11 -7.40 -8.14
C GLY A 227 10.74 -8.61 -7.48
N GLN A 228 11.50 -8.33 -6.43
CA GLN A 228 12.03 -9.34 -5.54
C GLN A 228 11.63 -8.99 -4.11
N TRP A 229 11.39 -10.03 -3.31
CA TRP A 229 11.33 -9.91 -1.87
C TRP A 229 12.45 -10.74 -1.25
N GLN A 230 12.80 -10.40 -0.01
CA GLN A 230 13.74 -11.17 0.80
C GLN A 230 12.93 -11.71 1.98
N GLU A 231 12.87 -13.04 2.12
CA GLU A 231 11.94 -13.69 3.05
C GLU A 231 12.64 -14.63 4.05
N LEU A 232 11.99 -14.81 5.19
CA LEU A 232 12.21 -15.91 6.13
C LEU A 232 10.89 -16.67 6.26
N ILE A 233 10.97 -18.01 6.28
CA ILE A 233 9.80 -18.87 6.42
C ILE A 233 9.70 -19.35 7.87
N ASP A 234 8.49 -19.33 8.43
CA ASP A 234 8.21 -19.71 9.83
C ASP A 234 8.98 -18.87 10.85
N LEU A 235 8.88 -17.54 10.73
CA LEU A 235 9.41 -16.60 11.71
C LEU A 235 8.42 -16.41 12.87
N MET A 236 8.86 -16.73 14.08
CA MET A 236 8.20 -16.42 15.34
C MET A 236 8.87 -15.19 15.97
N ALA A 237 8.12 -14.10 16.06
CA ALA A 237 8.52 -12.89 16.77
C ALA A 237 7.83 -12.85 18.14
N ILE A 238 8.60 -12.65 19.19
CA ILE A 238 8.15 -12.66 20.59
C ILE A 238 8.48 -11.32 21.21
N VAL A 239 7.46 -10.64 21.73
CA VAL A 239 7.59 -9.38 22.45
C VAL A 239 7.18 -9.62 23.90
N THR A 240 8.09 -9.36 24.84
CA THR A 240 7.90 -9.79 26.24
C THR A 240 7.47 -8.68 27.18
N SER A 241 7.68 -7.41 26.83
CA SER A 241 7.57 -6.30 27.78
C SER A 241 7.25 -4.97 27.09
N GLU A 242 6.26 -4.98 26.19
CA GLU A 242 5.79 -3.76 25.53
C GLU A 242 4.96 -2.90 26.48
N SER A 243 5.28 -1.61 26.55
CA SER A 243 4.54 -0.63 27.33
C SER A 243 3.13 -0.40 26.76
N GLU A 244 2.16 -0.05 27.61
CA GLU A 244 0.79 0.24 27.16
C GLU A 244 0.71 1.45 26.22
N ASN A 245 1.65 2.40 26.35
CA ASN A 245 1.69 3.61 25.53
C ASN A 245 2.52 3.47 24.25
N PHE A 246 3.13 2.30 24.03
CA PHE A 246 4.12 2.02 22.98
C PHE A 246 5.36 2.91 23.04
N ASP A 247 6.53 2.28 23.00
CA ASP A 247 7.79 3.02 23.01
C ASP A 247 8.21 3.36 21.58
N PHE A 248 7.93 4.61 21.17
CA PHE A 248 8.47 5.16 19.92
C PHE A 248 9.90 5.68 20.16
N PRO A 249 10.91 5.22 19.40
CA PRO A 249 12.28 5.67 19.53
C PRO A 249 12.44 7.17 19.22
N GLU A 250 13.49 7.79 19.76
CA GLU A 250 13.88 9.17 19.45
C GLU A 250 15.33 9.23 18.94
N PRO A 251 15.57 9.56 17.65
CA PRO A 251 14.57 9.83 16.61
C PRO A 251 13.80 8.57 16.21
N ASN A 252 12.54 8.74 15.79
CA ASN A 252 11.68 7.62 15.41
C ASN A 252 12.19 6.95 14.13
N TYR A 253 12.72 5.74 14.27
CA TYR A 253 13.18 4.91 13.14
C TYR A 253 12.13 3.89 12.67
N LEU A 254 10.96 3.83 13.31
CA LEU A 254 9.88 2.94 12.90
C LEU A 254 9.21 3.49 11.63
N PRO A 255 8.66 2.61 10.77
CA PRO A 255 7.97 3.00 9.53
C PRO A 255 6.58 3.62 9.77
N ILE A 256 6.22 3.88 11.03
CA ILE A 256 4.93 4.41 11.47
C ILE A 256 5.15 5.43 12.57
N ASP A 257 4.14 6.29 12.76
CA ASP A 257 4.08 7.27 13.84
C ASP A 257 2.81 7.05 14.71
N PRO A 258 2.72 7.72 15.88
CA PRO A 258 1.57 7.57 16.77
C PRO A 258 0.21 7.93 16.13
N CYS A 259 0.18 8.93 15.23
CA CYS A 259 -1.06 9.35 14.56
C CYS A 259 -1.57 8.25 13.62
N PHE A 260 -0.68 7.66 12.82
CA PHE A 260 -1.00 6.52 11.98
C PHE A 260 -1.49 5.32 12.80
N LEU A 261 -0.82 5.03 13.93
CA LEU A 261 -1.16 3.89 14.78
C LEU A 261 -2.59 4.00 15.33
N GLN A 262 -3.01 5.17 15.81
CA GLN A 262 -4.37 5.35 16.34
C GLN A 262 -5.45 5.04 15.29
N GLU A 263 -5.25 5.50 14.07
CA GLU A 263 -6.16 5.20 12.96
C GLU A 263 -6.12 3.71 12.58
N TYR A 264 -4.94 3.08 12.63
CA TYR A 264 -4.75 1.68 12.27
C TYR A 264 -5.39 0.72 13.28
N ILE A 265 -5.32 1.02 14.58
CA ILE A 265 -5.94 0.23 15.65
C ILE A 265 -7.44 0.03 15.38
N SER A 266 -8.14 1.08 14.93
CA SER A 266 -9.57 0.98 14.60
C SER A 266 -9.85 -0.06 13.50
N GLN A 267 -8.94 -0.24 12.54
CA GLN A 267 -9.10 -1.23 11.46
C GLN A 267 -8.93 -2.69 11.94
N ILE A 268 -8.24 -2.89 13.07
CA ILE A 268 -8.10 -4.19 13.73
C ILE A 268 -9.31 -4.50 14.60
N ARG A 269 -9.75 -3.53 15.40
CA ARG A 269 -10.72 -3.75 16.48
C ARG A 269 -12.18 -3.59 16.04
N ASP A 270 -12.46 -2.58 15.23
CA ASP A 270 -13.83 -2.11 15.03
C ASP A 270 -14.47 -2.83 13.83
N ASP A 271 -15.76 -3.15 13.96
CA ASP A 271 -16.53 -3.69 12.84
C ASP A 271 -16.69 -2.61 11.76
N ALA A 272 -16.74 -3.02 10.50
CA ALA A 272 -16.91 -2.13 9.37
C ALA A 272 -17.91 -2.70 8.37
N PRO A 273 -18.87 -1.90 7.87
CA PRO A 273 -19.77 -2.35 6.82
C PRO A 273 -18.99 -2.65 5.54
N LYS A 274 -19.46 -3.62 4.75
CA LYS A 274 -18.91 -3.90 3.42
C LYS A 274 -19.00 -2.62 2.57
N ARG A 275 -17.85 -2.17 2.08
CA ARG A 275 -17.73 -0.96 1.27
C ARG A 275 -17.10 -1.30 -0.07
N GLU A 276 -17.70 -0.83 -1.15
CA GLU A 276 -17.11 -1.00 -2.48
C GLU A 276 -15.71 -0.36 -2.53
N GLY A 277 -14.75 -1.10 -3.08
CA GLY A 277 -13.35 -0.67 -3.15
C GLY A 277 -12.51 -1.07 -1.94
N VAL A 278 -13.11 -1.54 -0.84
CA VAL A 278 -12.40 -2.13 0.29
C VAL A 278 -12.54 -3.65 0.23
N LYS A 279 -11.44 -4.40 0.35
CA LYS A 279 -11.46 -5.87 0.27
C LYS A 279 -11.98 -6.51 1.56
N TYR A 280 -11.38 -6.13 2.69
CA TYR A 280 -11.73 -6.58 4.03
C TYR A 280 -11.06 -5.65 5.06
N THR A 281 -11.57 -5.65 6.29
CA THR A 281 -10.84 -5.17 7.48
C THR A 281 -10.70 -6.33 8.47
N TYR A 282 -9.71 -6.28 9.36
CA TYR A 282 -9.54 -7.32 10.37
C TYR A 282 -10.70 -7.32 11.38
N GLY A 283 -11.16 -6.14 11.80
CA GLY A 283 -12.30 -6.04 12.72
C GLY A 283 -13.60 -6.62 12.16
N GLN A 284 -13.89 -6.42 10.86
CA GLN A 284 -15.02 -7.07 10.20
C GLN A 284 -14.91 -8.60 10.23
N ARG A 285 -13.71 -9.14 9.95
CA ARG A 285 -13.46 -10.59 10.00
C ARG A 285 -13.69 -11.17 11.39
N LEU A 286 -13.32 -10.43 12.43
CA LEU A 286 -13.45 -10.85 13.82
C LEU A 286 -14.88 -10.71 14.37
N ARG A 287 -15.66 -9.72 13.92
CA ARG A 287 -16.96 -9.38 14.54
C ARG A 287 -18.21 -9.84 13.79
N SER A 288 -18.22 -9.75 12.46
CA SER A 288 -19.48 -9.89 11.70
C SER A 288 -19.39 -10.84 10.51
N HIS A 289 -18.19 -11.06 9.94
CA HIS A 289 -18.00 -11.84 8.72
C HIS A 289 -18.54 -13.26 8.79
N PHE A 290 -18.35 -13.95 9.91
CA PHE A 290 -18.80 -15.34 10.13
C PHE A 290 -20.19 -15.44 10.78
N GLY A 291 -20.93 -14.32 10.86
CA GLY A 291 -22.24 -14.28 11.52
C GLY A 291 -22.18 -14.35 13.05
N CYS A 292 -20.99 -14.24 13.65
CA CYS A 292 -20.79 -14.18 15.09
C CYS A 292 -19.64 -13.23 15.44
N ASP A 293 -19.74 -12.62 16.63
CA ASP A 293 -18.66 -11.81 17.20
C ASP A 293 -17.67 -12.72 17.94
N GLN A 294 -16.59 -13.07 17.26
CA GLN A 294 -15.57 -13.97 17.79
C GLN A 294 -14.85 -13.38 18.99
N ILE A 295 -14.72 -12.05 19.07
CA ILE A 295 -14.10 -11.35 20.21
C ILE A 295 -14.97 -11.55 21.45
N LYS A 296 -16.28 -11.34 21.30
CA LYS A 296 -17.23 -11.57 22.40
C LYS A 296 -17.22 -13.03 22.86
N LEU A 297 -17.22 -13.98 21.92
CA LEU A 297 -17.12 -15.41 22.24
C LEU A 297 -15.83 -15.76 22.98
N CYS A 298 -14.70 -15.16 22.62
CA CYS A 298 -13.42 -15.35 23.31
C CYS A 298 -13.46 -14.84 24.75
N ILE A 299 -14.00 -13.63 24.96
CA ILE A 299 -14.14 -13.04 26.30
C ILE A 299 -15.04 -13.92 27.17
N ASP A 300 -16.21 -14.29 26.67
CA ASP A 300 -17.16 -15.12 27.43
C ASP A 300 -16.55 -16.49 27.79
N LYS A 301 -15.73 -17.05 26.91
CA LYS A 301 -15.03 -18.31 27.16
C LYS A 301 -13.95 -18.18 28.22
N LEU A 302 -13.16 -17.11 28.22
CA LEU A 302 -12.13 -16.84 29.24
C LEU A 302 -12.75 -16.56 30.62
N VAL A 303 -13.87 -15.84 30.66
CA VAL A 303 -14.60 -15.58 31.91
C VAL A 303 -15.14 -16.88 32.52
N ALA A 304 -15.64 -17.79 31.67
CA ALA A 304 -16.15 -19.08 32.13
C ALA A 304 -15.04 -20.09 32.49
N ASP A 305 -13.87 -19.97 31.87
CA ASP A 305 -12.79 -20.96 31.91
C ASP A 305 -11.44 -20.28 31.58
N ILE A 306 -10.78 -19.76 32.63
CA ILE A 306 -9.53 -18.98 32.51
C ILE A 306 -8.37 -19.77 31.91
N ASP A 307 -8.35 -21.10 32.12
CA ASP A 307 -7.33 -22.02 31.63
C ASP A 307 -7.66 -22.62 30.25
N SER A 308 -8.71 -22.11 29.59
CA SER A 308 -9.18 -22.63 28.31
C SER A 308 -8.11 -22.53 27.22
N ALA A 309 -7.65 -23.69 26.73
CA ALA A 309 -6.81 -23.79 25.54
C ALA A 309 -7.59 -23.64 24.21
N ARG A 310 -8.90 -23.30 24.26
CA ARG A 310 -9.83 -23.29 23.11
C ARG A 310 -10.24 -21.90 22.66
N VAL A 311 -9.57 -20.86 23.14
CA VAL A 311 -9.88 -19.46 22.78
C VAL A 311 -9.13 -19.10 21.51
N VAL A 312 -9.86 -19.20 20.38
CA VAL A 312 -9.32 -19.05 19.03
C VAL A 312 -10.26 -18.17 18.20
N MET A 313 -9.69 -17.26 17.42
CA MET A 313 -10.40 -16.50 16.39
C MET A 313 -9.77 -16.80 15.03
N SER A 314 -10.61 -16.99 14.01
CA SER A 314 -10.17 -17.17 12.63
C SER A 314 -10.58 -15.97 11.79
N LEU A 315 -9.67 -15.52 10.93
CA LEU A 315 -9.95 -14.49 9.92
C LEU A 315 -10.03 -15.12 8.52
N TRP A 316 -9.54 -16.34 8.36
CA TRP A 316 -9.49 -17.05 7.08
C TRP A 316 -10.81 -17.75 6.80
N ASP A 317 -11.46 -17.37 5.70
CA ASP A 317 -12.67 -18.00 5.21
C ASP A 317 -12.36 -18.86 3.98
N VAL A 318 -12.27 -20.17 4.18
CA VAL A 318 -11.95 -21.13 3.10
C VAL A 318 -12.88 -20.99 1.89
N SER A 319 -14.14 -20.62 2.10
CA SER A 319 -15.13 -20.51 1.03
C SER A 319 -14.95 -19.26 0.16
N ASN A 320 -14.37 -18.20 0.71
CA ASN A 320 -14.28 -16.89 0.07
C ASN A 320 -12.85 -16.42 -0.22
N ASP A 321 -11.84 -16.97 0.46
CA ASP A 321 -10.46 -16.47 0.46
C ASP A 321 -9.50 -17.23 -0.47
N ALA A 322 -10.02 -18.15 -1.29
CA ALA A 322 -9.28 -18.74 -2.40
C ALA A 322 -9.15 -17.77 -3.60
N ASN A 323 -8.78 -16.51 -3.33
CA ASN A 323 -8.67 -15.43 -4.31
C ASN A 323 -7.30 -14.72 -4.20
N ASP A 324 -7.07 -13.69 -5.03
CA ASP A 324 -5.76 -13.00 -5.12
C ASP A 324 -5.44 -12.09 -3.93
N SER A 325 -6.37 -11.87 -3.00
CA SER A 325 -6.18 -10.92 -1.89
C SER A 325 -6.91 -11.30 -0.60
N PRO A 326 -6.57 -12.47 -0.03
CA PRO A 326 -7.14 -12.91 1.23
C PRO A 326 -6.45 -12.23 2.42
N PRO A 327 -6.99 -12.35 3.65
CA PRO A 327 -6.38 -11.75 4.82
C PRO A 327 -4.98 -12.31 5.10
N CYS A 328 -4.05 -11.41 5.46
CA CYS A 328 -2.69 -11.76 5.84
C CYS A 328 -2.63 -12.38 7.23
N LEU A 329 -3.30 -11.77 8.20
CA LEU A 329 -3.60 -12.35 9.52
C LEU A 329 -4.65 -13.46 9.36
N ASN A 330 -4.40 -14.65 9.91
CA ASN A 330 -5.27 -15.81 9.71
C ASN A 330 -5.90 -16.30 11.00
N HIS A 331 -5.12 -16.38 12.07
CA HIS A 331 -5.59 -16.90 13.35
C HIS A 331 -5.03 -16.08 14.51
N ILE A 332 -5.83 -15.93 15.55
CA ILE A 332 -5.43 -15.39 16.84
C ILE A 332 -5.77 -16.42 17.91
N TRP A 333 -4.79 -16.74 18.75
CA TRP A 333 -4.96 -17.55 19.96
C TRP A 333 -4.75 -16.66 21.18
N VAL A 334 -5.61 -16.83 22.18
CA VAL A 334 -5.51 -16.11 23.45
C VAL A 334 -5.48 -17.12 24.59
N ARG A 335 -4.62 -16.92 25.58
CA ARG A 335 -4.54 -17.75 26.79
C ARG A 335 -4.20 -16.87 27.97
N ILE A 336 -4.64 -17.25 29.17
CA ILE A 336 -4.14 -16.66 30.41
C ILE A 336 -3.19 -17.67 31.04
N VAL A 337 -1.95 -17.25 31.30
CA VAL A 337 -0.90 -18.07 31.93
C VAL A 337 -0.25 -17.20 32.99
N ASP A 338 -0.15 -17.71 34.23
CA ASP A 338 0.41 -16.95 35.36
C ASP A 338 -0.22 -15.56 35.56
N ASN A 339 -1.54 -15.47 35.37
CA ASN A 339 -2.34 -14.23 35.38
C ASN A 339 -1.98 -13.21 34.28
N GLU A 340 -1.25 -13.62 33.24
CA GLU A 340 -0.94 -12.79 32.08
C GLU A 340 -1.69 -13.27 30.83
N LEU A 341 -2.32 -12.34 30.13
CA LEU A 341 -2.96 -12.63 28.84
C LEU A 341 -1.91 -12.70 27.73
N SER A 342 -1.69 -13.90 27.21
CA SER A 342 -0.84 -14.18 26.07
C SER A 342 -1.64 -14.22 24.78
N LEU A 343 -1.26 -13.40 23.79
CA LEU A 343 -1.82 -13.41 22.44
C LEU A 343 -0.80 -13.95 21.44
N THR A 344 -1.20 -14.92 20.62
CA THR A 344 -0.41 -15.41 19.48
C THR A 344 -1.19 -15.17 18.19
N ALA A 345 -0.59 -14.44 17.25
CA ALA A 345 -1.18 -14.15 15.94
C ALA A 345 -0.39 -14.84 14.82
N THR A 346 -1.08 -15.54 13.93
CA THR A 346 -0.47 -16.23 12.79
C THR A 346 -0.76 -15.47 11.50
N PHE A 347 0.30 -15.11 10.80
CA PHE A 347 0.23 -14.49 9.47
C PHE A 347 0.76 -15.45 8.41
N ARG A 348 0.00 -15.68 7.33
CA ARG A 348 0.50 -16.43 6.15
C ARG A 348 1.58 -15.66 5.37
N SER A 349 1.56 -14.33 5.50
CA SER A 349 2.51 -13.40 4.90
C SER A 349 2.38 -12.08 5.65
N ASN A 350 3.50 -11.45 5.99
CA ASN A 350 3.52 -10.16 6.67
C ASN A 350 4.70 -9.35 6.14
N ASP A 351 4.45 -8.10 5.75
CA ASP A 351 5.50 -7.18 5.36
C ASP A 351 6.24 -6.74 6.63
N MET A 352 7.36 -7.41 6.89
CA MET A 352 8.18 -7.16 8.06
C MET A 352 8.82 -5.78 8.05
N PHE A 353 9.01 -5.15 6.89
CA PHE A 353 9.63 -3.84 6.78
C PHE A 353 8.66 -2.72 7.10
N SER A 354 7.49 -2.69 6.46
CA SER A 354 6.56 -1.56 6.60
C SER A 354 5.33 -1.84 7.46
N ALA A 355 4.81 -3.07 7.49
CA ALA A 355 3.52 -3.36 8.12
C ALA A 355 3.62 -4.00 9.50
N TRP A 356 4.67 -4.78 9.77
CA TRP A 356 4.79 -5.54 11.02
C TRP A 356 4.73 -4.67 12.28
N PRO A 357 5.38 -3.50 12.38
CA PRO A 357 5.26 -2.64 13.56
C PRO A 357 3.80 -2.25 13.85
N ALA A 358 3.04 -1.85 12.82
CA ALA A 358 1.62 -1.51 12.96
C ALA A 358 0.77 -2.71 13.36
N ASN A 359 1.00 -3.87 12.72
CA ASN A 359 0.30 -5.12 13.05
C ASN A 359 0.57 -5.54 14.51
N ALA A 360 1.83 -5.49 14.96
CA ALA A 360 2.22 -5.91 16.30
C ALA A 360 1.65 -4.95 17.37
N MET A 361 1.75 -3.63 17.15
CA MET A 361 1.19 -2.63 18.07
C MET A 361 -0.33 -2.72 18.12
N GLY A 362 -0.99 -2.83 16.97
CA GLY A 362 -2.44 -2.96 16.92
C GLY A 362 -2.96 -4.27 17.56
N LEU A 363 -2.24 -5.38 17.44
CA LEU A 363 -2.57 -6.63 18.14
C LEU A 363 -2.29 -6.55 19.65
N ARG A 364 -1.28 -5.78 20.07
CA ARG A 364 -0.99 -5.53 21.47
C ARG A 364 -2.08 -4.68 22.13
N ASP A 365 -2.53 -3.61 21.47
CA ASP A 365 -3.67 -2.78 21.92
C ASP A 365 -4.97 -3.59 21.98
N PHE A 366 -5.21 -4.43 20.97
CA PHE A 366 -6.33 -5.37 20.94
C PHE A 366 -6.32 -6.35 22.13
N ALA A 367 -5.14 -6.76 22.61
CA ALA A 367 -5.01 -7.67 23.74
C ALA A 367 -5.24 -7.01 25.12
N THR A 368 -5.15 -5.67 25.20
CA THR A 368 -5.31 -4.89 26.44
C THR A 368 -6.71 -4.28 26.60
N THR A 369 -7.54 -4.33 25.56
CA THR A 369 -8.92 -3.83 25.56
C THR A 369 -9.90 -4.94 25.89
#